data_AF-A0A8K1LMX2-F1
#
_entry.id   AF-A0A8K1LMX2-F1
#
_cell.length_a   1.000
_cell.length_b   1.000
_cell.length_c   1.000
_cell.angle_alpha   90.00
_cell.angle_beta   90.00
_cell.angle_gamma   90.00
#
_symmetry.space_group_name_H-M   'P 1'
#
loop_
_entity.id
_entity.type
_entity.pdbx_description
1 polymer ?
#
loop_
_entity_poly.entity_id
_entity_poly.type
_entity_poly.pdbx_seq_one_letter_code
_entity_poly.pdbx_strand_id
1 'polypeptide(L)'
;MARKEPLLSALKGAVLRLREGGGPCTDTCPHLVSLCQLLESVLRKGLRQPFLSLLLVLTEIDFSLDLQNCSFLDESWLLPVCSTYETVPCRALGMVLRYVDGRVFVTKVLPESQAEVDEVVLAGDILEEINGCSLRYAFPGQAGAVLQRLKGQPLTFRLLRWRWHDGSIFEPLLPYLKALKEKEPQFQLQHSPQYRGKGEPRQLQGGRLLYNLRYLGQTSVGTCGGKEVLEEAIPAVLERDLAAQEVLFDVKEAEVLVQEKASSKLLCRHPYPSISCVGRCTWSPRIFAFCVVSSPESPDGSTFDCLVFASSSEQECEEIIGRIA
;
A
#
# COMPACT_ATOMS: atom_id res chain seq x y z
N MET A 1 -12.10 9.02 -57.99
CA MET A 1 -11.18 9.21 -56.84
C MET A 1 -12.00 8.98 -55.57
N ALA A 2 -11.73 7.90 -54.83
CA ALA A 2 -12.45 7.62 -53.58
C ALA A 2 -12.10 8.71 -52.56
N ARG A 3 -13.10 9.44 -52.06
CA ARG A 3 -12.90 10.39 -50.95
C ARG A 3 -12.28 9.62 -49.79
N LYS A 4 -11.07 10.00 -49.36
CA LYS A 4 -10.45 9.47 -48.13
C LYS A 4 -11.38 9.83 -46.98
N GLU A 5 -11.95 8.81 -46.33
CA GLU A 5 -12.81 9.01 -45.17
C GLU A 5 -11.99 9.67 -44.04
N PRO A 6 -12.35 10.89 -43.59
CA PRO A 6 -11.54 11.65 -42.64
C PRO A 6 -11.35 10.94 -41.30
N LEU A 7 -12.35 10.16 -40.86
CA LEU A 7 -12.27 9.37 -39.63
C LEU A 7 -11.22 8.26 -39.70
N LEU A 8 -11.05 7.62 -40.87
CA LEU A 8 -10.05 6.57 -41.03
C LEU A 8 -8.63 7.15 -41.03
N SER A 9 -8.47 8.36 -41.56
CA SER A 9 -7.19 9.08 -41.49
C SER A 9 -6.86 9.48 -40.05
N ALA A 10 -7.85 9.99 -39.30
CA ALA A 10 -7.68 10.36 -37.91
C ALA A 10 -7.35 9.16 -37.03
N LEU A 11 -8.04 8.03 -37.24
CA LEU A 11 -7.82 6.80 -36.49
C LEU A 11 -6.44 6.19 -36.77
N LYS A 12 -5.99 6.19 -38.04
CA LYS A 12 -4.60 5.78 -38.37
C LYS A 12 -3.57 6.64 -37.63
N GLY A 13 -3.78 7.96 -37.58
CA GLY A 13 -2.92 8.86 -36.82
C GLY A 13 -2.92 8.58 -35.32
N ALA A 14 -4.08 8.23 -34.74
CA ALA A 14 -4.19 7.85 -33.33
C ALA A 14 -3.42 6.57 -33.01
N VAL A 15 -3.51 5.56 -33.88
CA VAL A 15 -2.77 4.29 -33.74
C VAL A 15 -1.26 4.50 -33.81
N LEU A 16 -0.78 5.37 -34.71
CA LEU A 16 0.65 5.70 -34.78
C LEU A 16 1.15 6.37 -33.50
N ARG A 17 0.41 7.34 -32.95
CA ARG A 17 0.73 8.00 -31.68
C ARG A 17 0.78 7.03 -30.50
N LEU A 18 -0.08 6.02 -30.50
CA LEU A 18 -0.05 4.94 -29.49
C LEU A 18 1.23 4.09 -29.59
N ARG A 19 1.77 3.88 -30.79
CA ARG A 19 3.02 3.11 -30.99
C ARG A 19 4.29 3.91 -30.69
N GLU A 20 4.24 5.23 -30.80
CA GLU A 20 5.39 6.10 -30.50
C GLU A 20 5.85 6.00 -29.03
N GLY A 21 5.01 5.49 -28.13
CA GLY A 21 5.28 5.36 -26.70
C GLY A 21 6.32 4.31 -26.28
N GLY A 22 6.83 3.47 -27.20
CA GLY A 22 7.96 2.54 -26.95
C GLY A 22 7.75 1.43 -25.90
N GLY A 23 6.58 1.36 -25.26
CA GLY A 23 6.23 0.36 -24.24
C GLY A 23 4.74 -0.04 -24.31
N PRO A 24 4.28 -0.95 -23.43
CA PRO A 24 2.89 -1.41 -23.43
C PRO A 24 1.93 -0.26 -23.14
N CYS A 25 0.82 -0.22 -23.86
CA CYS A 25 -0.25 0.75 -23.65
C CYS A 25 -1.04 0.39 -22.38
N THR A 26 -0.92 1.22 -21.35
CA THR A 26 -1.64 1.12 -20.07
C THR A 26 -2.85 2.06 -20.03
N ASP A 27 -3.67 1.95 -18.97
CA ASP A 27 -4.85 2.81 -18.74
C ASP A 27 -4.52 4.31 -18.63
N THR A 28 -3.27 4.64 -18.27
CA THR A 28 -2.77 6.02 -18.14
C THR A 28 -2.30 6.62 -19.47
N CYS A 29 -2.35 5.86 -20.57
CA CYS A 29 -1.90 6.35 -21.86
C CYS A 29 -2.76 7.53 -22.34
N PRO A 30 -2.19 8.73 -22.58
CA PRO A 30 -2.96 9.92 -22.94
C PRO A 30 -3.66 9.80 -24.30
N HIS A 31 -3.22 8.87 -25.15
CA HIS A 31 -3.78 8.64 -26.47
C HIS A 31 -4.90 7.59 -26.49
N LEU A 32 -5.06 6.81 -25.41
CA LEU A 32 -6.04 5.73 -25.33
C LEU A 32 -7.48 6.25 -25.38
N VAL A 33 -7.80 7.31 -24.62
CA VAL A 33 -9.14 7.93 -24.62
C VAL A 33 -9.51 8.44 -26.02
N SER A 34 -8.58 9.14 -26.69
CA SER A 34 -8.80 9.65 -28.04
C SER A 34 -9.01 8.53 -29.06
N LEU A 35 -8.27 7.42 -28.92
CA LEU A 35 -8.47 6.22 -29.74
C LEU A 35 -9.88 5.64 -29.52
N CYS A 36 -10.30 5.44 -28.27
CA CYS A 36 -11.61 4.88 -27.94
C CYS A 36 -12.76 5.70 -28.53
N GLN A 37 -12.70 7.03 -28.43
CA GLN A 37 -13.70 7.94 -29.02
C GLN A 37 -13.76 7.84 -30.55
N LEU A 38 -12.61 7.66 -31.21
CA LEU A 38 -12.55 7.47 -32.66
C LEU A 38 -13.12 6.10 -33.06
N LEU A 39 -12.83 5.04 -32.29
CA LEU A 39 -13.39 3.71 -32.52
C LEU A 39 -14.92 3.71 -32.37
N GLU A 40 -15.43 4.34 -31.31
CA GLU A 40 -16.87 4.53 -31.10
C GLU A 40 -17.51 5.28 -32.27
N SER A 41 -16.89 6.36 -32.75
CA SER A 41 -17.37 7.15 -33.88
C SER A 41 -17.42 6.35 -35.19
N VAL A 42 -16.40 5.52 -35.45
CA VAL A 42 -16.33 4.62 -36.61
C VAL A 42 -17.42 3.55 -36.55
N LEU A 43 -17.63 2.96 -35.37
CA LEU A 43 -18.68 1.97 -35.11
C LEU A 43 -20.08 2.56 -35.31
N ARG A 44 -20.35 3.75 -34.75
CA ARG A 44 -21.63 4.46 -34.91
C ARG A 44 -21.95 4.77 -36.36
N LYS A 45 -20.95 5.08 -37.19
CA LYS A 45 -21.13 5.33 -38.62
C LYS A 45 -21.24 4.06 -39.47
N GLY A 46 -21.13 2.87 -38.89
CA GLY A 46 -21.29 1.61 -39.60
C GLY A 46 -20.16 1.31 -40.60
N LEU A 47 -18.98 1.88 -40.42
CA LEU A 47 -17.82 1.70 -41.30
C LEU A 47 -17.14 0.33 -41.06
N ARG A 48 -17.85 -0.76 -41.36
CA ARG A 48 -17.47 -2.15 -40.99
C ARG A 48 -16.16 -2.66 -41.60
N GLN A 49 -16.00 -2.56 -42.93
CA GLN A 49 -14.80 -3.04 -43.63
C GLN A 49 -13.52 -2.29 -43.21
N PRO A 50 -13.52 -0.95 -43.14
CA PRO A 50 -12.38 -0.21 -42.61
C PRO A 50 -12.07 -0.52 -41.15
N PHE A 51 -13.10 -0.69 -40.33
CA PHE A 51 -12.95 -1.02 -38.90
C PHE A 51 -12.23 -2.37 -38.70
N LEU A 52 -12.59 -3.40 -39.47
CA LEU A 52 -11.90 -4.71 -39.42
C LEU A 52 -10.42 -4.62 -39.78
N SER A 53 -10.08 -3.83 -40.81
CA SER A 53 -8.68 -3.63 -41.21
C SER A 53 -7.87 -2.91 -40.13
N LEU A 54 -8.53 -2.06 -39.33
CA LEU A 54 -7.92 -1.30 -38.24
C LEU A 54 -7.79 -2.11 -36.96
N LEU A 55 -8.73 -3.01 -36.67
CA LEU A 55 -8.62 -3.96 -35.55
C LEU A 55 -7.34 -4.81 -35.66
N LEU A 56 -6.97 -5.23 -36.87
CA LEU A 56 -5.70 -5.95 -37.11
C LEU A 56 -4.47 -5.11 -36.72
N VAL A 57 -4.49 -3.80 -36.94
CA VAL A 57 -3.38 -2.92 -36.54
C VAL A 57 -3.38 -2.68 -35.03
N LEU A 58 -4.56 -2.67 -34.40
CA LEU A 58 -4.69 -2.62 -32.94
C LEU A 58 -4.21 -3.90 -32.27
N THR A 59 -4.38 -5.08 -32.88
CA THR A 59 -3.86 -6.34 -32.31
C THR A 59 -2.33 -6.42 -32.29
N GLU A 60 -1.65 -5.57 -33.05
CA GLU A 60 -0.19 -5.42 -33.01
C GLU A 60 0.28 -4.47 -31.90
N ILE A 61 -0.63 -3.79 -31.19
CA ILE A 61 -0.28 -2.96 -30.04
C ILE A 61 -0.24 -3.87 -28.81
N ASP A 62 0.85 -3.77 -28.05
CA ASP A 62 0.98 -4.41 -26.76
C ASP A 62 0.13 -3.66 -25.72
N PHE A 63 -1.03 -4.22 -25.35
CA PHE A 63 -1.93 -3.63 -24.36
C PHE A 63 -1.72 -4.29 -23.01
N SER A 64 -1.46 -3.47 -21.99
CA SER A 64 -1.40 -3.89 -20.58
C SER A 64 -2.43 -3.07 -19.80
N LEU A 65 -3.70 -3.28 -20.13
CA LEU A 65 -4.84 -2.61 -19.49
C LEU A 65 -5.26 -3.36 -18.22
N ASP A 66 -5.55 -2.62 -17.15
CA ASP A 66 -6.13 -3.16 -15.93
C ASP A 66 -7.65 -3.32 -16.10
N LEU A 67 -8.05 -4.48 -16.59
CA LEU A 67 -9.47 -4.83 -16.80
C LEU A 67 -10.28 -4.88 -15.49
N GLN A 68 -9.61 -4.95 -14.33
CA GLN A 68 -10.28 -4.87 -13.04
C GLN A 68 -10.58 -3.43 -12.63
N ASN A 69 -9.98 -2.42 -13.27
CA ASN A 69 -10.27 -1.00 -13.02
C ASN A 69 -11.57 -0.56 -13.70
N CYS A 70 -12.66 -1.31 -13.51
CA CYS A 70 -13.92 -1.03 -14.20
C CYS A 70 -14.89 -0.20 -13.34
N SER A 71 -14.44 0.32 -12.19
CA SER A 71 -15.34 0.79 -11.13
C SER A 71 -16.27 1.94 -11.51
N PHE A 72 -15.87 2.78 -12.48
CA PHE A 72 -16.66 3.94 -12.89
C PHE A 72 -17.03 3.92 -14.37
N LEU A 73 -16.82 2.79 -15.06
CA LEU A 73 -17.07 2.70 -16.49
C LEU A 73 -18.56 2.75 -16.83
N ASP A 74 -19.43 2.28 -15.94
CA ASP A 74 -20.88 2.36 -16.06
C ASP A 74 -21.45 3.77 -15.78
N GLU A 75 -20.68 4.63 -15.11
CA GLU A 75 -21.11 5.98 -14.71
C GLU A 75 -20.52 7.07 -15.60
N SER A 76 -19.21 7.04 -15.81
CA SER A 76 -18.46 8.15 -16.41
C SER A 76 -17.57 7.74 -17.57
N TRP A 77 -17.34 6.43 -17.78
CA TRP A 77 -16.33 5.91 -18.71
C TRP A 77 -14.90 6.36 -18.41
N LEU A 78 -14.65 6.94 -17.23
CA LEU A 78 -13.33 7.32 -16.77
C LEU A 78 -12.78 6.28 -15.78
N LEU A 79 -11.48 6.05 -15.84
CA LEU A 79 -10.76 5.08 -15.02
C LEU A 79 -10.09 5.81 -13.84
N PRO A 80 -10.45 5.53 -12.58
CA PRO A 80 -9.75 6.11 -11.43
C PRO A 80 -8.30 5.61 -11.35
N VAL A 81 -7.50 6.29 -10.53
CA VAL A 81 -6.19 5.78 -10.13
C VAL A 81 -6.40 4.65 -9.12
N CYS A 82 -5.92 3.45 -9.44
CA CYS A 82 -5.95 2.30 -8.54
C CYS A 82 -4.62 2.14 -7.80
N SER A 83 -4.67 1.64 -6.57
CA SER A 83 -3.50 1.25 -5.80
C SER A 83 -3.79 -0.02 -5.02
N THR A 84 -2.82 -0.93 -5.00
CA THR A 84 -2.86 -2.09 -4.10
C THR A 84 -2.17 -1.72 -2.79
N TYR A 85 -2.76 -2.12 -1.67
CA TYR A 85 -2.18 -1.98 -0.34
C TYR A 85 -2.13 -3.36 0.32
N GLU A 86 -0.92 -3.85 0.56
CA GLU A 86 -0.68 -5.14 1.22
C GLU A 86 -0.21 -4.89 2.64
N THR A 87 -0.74 -5.64 3.59
CA THR A 87 -0.39 -5.48 4.99
C THR A 87 -0.44 -6.80 5.73
N VAL A 88 0.38 -6.88 6.77
CA VAL A 88 0.47 -8.05 7.65
C VAL A 88 -0.80 -8.17 8.49
N PRO A 89 -1.12 -9.37 9.00
CA PRO A 89 -2.23 -9.49 9.92
C PRO A 89 -1.97 -8.62 11.16
N CYS A 90 -2.93 -7.76 11.51
CA CYS A 90 -2.87 -6.82 12.62
C CYS A 90 -4.22 -6.81 13.36
N ARG A 91 -4.25 -6.46 14.65
CA ARG A 91 -5.49 -6.38 15.44
C ARG A 91 -6.42 -5.29 14.94
N ALA A 92 -5.86 -4.15 14.52
CA ALA A 92 -6.61 -3.02 13.99
C ALA A 92 -5.81 -2.30 12.90
N LEU A 93 -6.39 -2.22 11.70
CA LEU A 93 -5.80 -1.47 10.59
C LEU A 93 -5.82 0.04 10.82
N GLY A 94 -6.82 0.53 11.58
CA GLY A 94 -7.01 1.95 11.85
C GLY A 94 -7.64 2.76 10.71
N MET A 95 -8.37 2.11 9.80
CA MET A 95 -9.18 2.80 8.79
C MET A 95 -10.61 3.01 9.31
N VAL A 96 -11.08 4.26 9.32
CA VAL A 96 -12.49 4.58 9.59
C VAL A 96 -13.25 4.58 8.27
N LEU A 97 -14.28 3.72 8.18
CA LEU A 97 -15.03 3.49 6.93
C LEU A 97 -16.42 4.10 6.98
N ARG A 98 -16.87 4.70 5.87
CA ARG A 98 -18.24 5.16 5.66
C ARG A 98 -18.81 4.63 4.35
N TYR A 99 -20.10 4.29 4.37
CA TYR A 99 -20.81 3.74 3.22
C TYR A 99 -21.67 4.83 2.57
N VAL A 100 -21.40 5.13 1.30
CA VAL A 100 -22.13 6.14 0.52
C VAL A 100 -22.48 5.52 -0.82
N ASP A 101 -23.78 5.38 -1.08
CA ASP A 101 -24.34 4.91 -2.34
C ASP A 101 -23.65 3.64 -2.89
N GLY A 102 -23.47 2.66 -2.00
CA GLY A 102 -22.87 1.37 -2.34
C GLY A 102 -21.34 1.38 -2.40
N ARG A 103 -20.67 2.44 -1.96
CA ARG A 103 -19.20 2.56 -1.96
C ARG A 103 -18.67 2.77 -0.56
N VAL A 104 -17.47 2.24 -0.30
CA VAL A 104 -16.83 2.26 1.01
C VAL A 104 -15.70 3.28 1.01
N PHE A 105 -15.91 4.42 1.66
CA PHE A 105 -14.94 5.50 1.78
C PHE A 105 -14.12 5.37 3.05
N VAL A 106 -12.81 5.61 2.96
CA VAL A 106 -11.95 5.85 4.12
C VAL A 106 -12.11 7.32 4.51
N THR A 107 -12.70 7.61 5.66
CA THR A 107 -12.91 9.00 6.10
C THR A 107 -11.81 9.51 7.02
N LYS A 108 -11.11 8.60 7.69
CA LYS A 108 -10.01 8.92 8.60
C LYS A 108 -9.09 7.71 8.74
N VAL A 109 -7.80 7.98 8.86
CA VAL A 109 -6.81 7.03 9.35
C VAL A 109 -6.51 7.38 10.81
N LEU A 110 -6.54 6.39 11.69
CA LEU A 110 -6.32 6.58 13.12
C LEU A 110 -4.83 6.70 13.43
N PRO A 111 -4.43 7.56 14.38
CA PRO A 111 -3.04 7.66 14.79
C PRO A 111 -2.56 6.34 15.40
N GLU A 112 -1.25 6.07 15.27
CA GLU A 112 -0.54 4.89 15.78
C GLU A 112 -1.04 3.56 15.20
N SER A 113 -1.83 3.61 14.13
CA SER A 113 -2.37 2.42 13.47
C SER A 113 -1.49 1.93 12.32
N GLN A 114 -1.67 0.68 11.92
CA GLN A 114 -0.94 0.10 10.79
C GLN A 114 -1.13 0.91 9.50
N ALA A 115 -2.35 1.38 9.20
CA ALA A 115 -2.60 2.19 8.01
C ALA A 115 -1.96 3.59 8.08
N GLU A 116 -1.75 4.15 9.28
CA GLU A 116 -0.99 5.40 9.42
C GLU A 116 0.50 5.17 9.14
N VAL A 117 1.05 4.11 9.72
CA VAL A 117 2.47 3.73 9.56
C VAL A 117 2.82 3.50 8.11
N ASP A 118 1.98 2.72 7.42
CA ASP A 118 2.27 2.31 6.04
C ASP A 118 2.13 3.50 5.08
N GLU A 119 1.42 4.56 5.48
CA GLU A 119 1.19 5.78 4.70
C GLU A 119 0.57 5.58 3.31
N VAL A 120 0.13 4.36 3.00
CA VAL A 120 -0.44 4.00 1.70
C VAL A 120 -1.87 4.51 1.56
N VAL A 121 -2.65 4.54 2.65
CA VAL A 121 -4.08 4.90 2.63
C VAL A 121 -4.28 6.36 3.03
N LEU A 122 -5.11 7.10 2.29
CA LEU A 122 -5.46 8.48 2.60
C LEU A 122 -6.96 8.65 2.87
N ALA A 123 -7.31 9.59 3.75
CA ALA A 123 -8.70 9.98 3.89
C ALA A 123 -9.25 10.55 2.57
N GLY A 124 -10.37 9.98 2.11
CA GLY A 124 -11.00 10.23 0.83
C GLY A 124 -10.94 9.04 -0.13
N ASP A 125 -10.00 8.12 0.06
CA ASP A 125 -9.88 6.94 -0.82
C ASP A 125 -11.08 6.01 -0.68
N ILE A 126 -11.39 5.28 -1.74
CA ILE A 126 -12.41 4.23 -1.74
C ILE A 126 -11.73 2.87 -1.58
N LEU A 127 -12.26 2.08 -0.65
CA LEU A 127 -11.91 0.68 -0.54
C LEU A 127 -12.81 -0.15 -1.47
N GLU A 128 -12.24 -0.63 -2.57
CA GLU A 128 -12.97 -1.38 -3.61
C GLU A 128 -12.97 -2.90 -3.33
N GLU A 129 -11.87 -3.44 -2.80
CA GLU A 129 -11.70 -4.88 -2.64
C GLU A 129 -10.87 -5.22 -1.40
N ILE A 130 -11.17 -6.39 -0.79
CA ILE A 130 -10.36 -7.02 0.25
C ILE A 130 -10.11 -8.48 -0.14
N ASN A 131 -8.85 -8.86 -0.42
CA ASN A 131 -8.42 -10.21 -0.83
C ASN A 131 -9.34 -10.85 -1.89
N GLY A 132 -9.61 -10.18 -3.01
CA GLY A 132 -10.50 -10.69 -4.06
C GLY A 132 -12.00 -10.45 -3.81
N CYS A 133 -12.40 -10.03 -2.60
CA CYS A 133 -13.80 -9.76 -2.28
C CYS A 133 -14.17 -8.32 -2.64
N SER A 134 -14.99 -8.15 -3.68
CA SER A 134 -15.50 -6.84 -4.08
C SER A 134 -16.42 -6.22 -3.02
N LEU A 135 -16.23 -4.92 -2.79
CA LEU A 135 -17.07 -4.05 -1.95
C LEU A 135 -17.90 -3.07 -2.79
N ARG A 136 -18.02 -3.31 -4.09
CA ARG A 136 -18.96 -2.56 -4.93
C ARG A 136 -20.40 -2.90 -4.51
N TYR A 137 -21.22 -1.87 -4.34
CA TYR A 137 -22.57 -1.96 -3.79
C TYR A 137 -22.62 -2.54 -2.36
N ALA A 138 -21.56 -2.33 -1.59
CA ALA A 138 -21.50 -2.89 -0.25
C ALA A 138 -22.50 -2.26 0.73
N PHE A 139 -23.09 -3.09 1.58
CA PHE A 139 -23.94 -2.65 2.67
C PHE A 139 -23.12 -2.37 3.95
N PRO A 140 -23.61 -1.50 4.86
CA PRO A 140 -22.89 -1.18 6.09
C PRO A 140 -22.51 -2.43 6.89
N GLY A 141 -21.22 -2.53 7.23
CA GLY A 141 -20.66 -3.66 7.99
C GLY A 141 -20.11 -4.80 7.13
N GLN A 142 -20.36 -4.83 5.82
CA GLN A 142 -19.86 -5.89 4.94
C GLN A 142 -18.33 -5.97 4.92
N ALA A 143 -17.62 -4.83 4.84
CA ALA A 143 -16.15 -4.82 4.91
C ALA A 143 -15.65 -5.40 6.24
N GLY A 144 -16.32 -5.08 7.35
CA GLY A 144 -16.02 -5.65 8.66
C GLY A 144 -16.23 -7.17 8.70
N ALA A 145 -17.33 -7.67 8.12
CA ALA A 145 -17.59 -9.10 8.04
C ALA A 145 -16.55 -9.86 7.19
N VAL A 146 -16.07 -9.25 6.09
CA VAL A 146 -14.97 -9.81 5.28
C VAL A 146 -13.67 -9.86 6.10
N LEU A 147 -13.31 -8.76 6.77
CA LEU A 147 -12.10 -8.71 7.61
C LEU A 147 -12.13 -9.73 8.76
N GLN A 148 -13.30 -9.96 9.38
CA GLN A 148 -13.42 -10.99 10.43
C GLN A 148 -13.15 -12.40 9.91
N ARG A 149 -13.55 -12.71 8.66
CA ARG A 149 -13.27 -14.02 8.04
C ARG A 149 -11.80 -14.21 7.70
N LEU A 150 -11.07 -13.12 7.44
CA LEU A 150 -9.66 -13.10 7.07
C LEU A 150 -8.72 -12.85 8.27
N LYS A 151 -9.24 -12.94 9.50
CA LYS A 151 -8.47 -12.66 10.71
C LYS A 151 -7.25 -13.59 10.80
N GLY A 152 -6.07 -12.98 11.00
CA GLY A 152 -4.79 -13.70 11.09
C GLY A 152 -4.17 -14.06 9.74
N GLN A 153 -4.80 -13.69 8.61
CA GLN A 153 -4.23 -13.85 7.27
C GLN A 153 -3.67 -12.50 6.76
N PRO A 154 -2.65 -12.52 5.87
CA PRO A 154 -2.22 -11.33 5.16
C PRO A 154 -3.39 -10.69 4.39
N LEU A 155 -3.44 -9.35 4.39
CA LEU A 155 -4.51 -8.59 3.77
C LEU A 155 -3.98 -7.83 2.56
N THR A 156 -4.73 -7.91 1.46
CA THR A 156 -4.51 -7.16 0.24
C THR A 156 -5.76 -6.35 -0.05
N PHE A 157 -5.61 -5.04 -0.15
CA PHE A 157 -6.68 -4.09 -0.43
C PHE A 157 -6.50 -3.49 -1.81
N ARG A 158 -7.61 -3.35 -2.55
CA ARG A 158 -7.66 -2.54 -3.76
C ARG A 158 -8.31 -1.20 -3.43
N LEU A 159 -7.56 -0.12 -3.64
CA LEU A 159 -7.97 1.24 -3.32
C LEU A 159 -8.16 2.04 -4.61
N LEU A 160 -9.25 2.80 -4.69
CA LEU A 160 -9.43 3.84 -5.71
C LEU A 160 -9.11 5.19 -5.10
N ARG A 161 -8.15 5.90 -5.69
CA ARG A 161 -7.74 7.21 -5.20
C ARG A 161 -8.81 8.23 -5.54
N TRP A 162 -9.06 9.13 -4.59
CA TRP A 162 -9.89 10.30 -4.86
C TRP A 162 -9.20 11.32 -5.78
N ARG A 163 -7.88 11.19 -5.90
CA ARG A 163 -7.02 12.02 -6.74
C ARG A 163 -6.86 11.42 -8.12
N TRP A 164 -6.90 12.31 -9.10
CA TRP A 164 -6.52 12.03 -10.46
C TRP A 164 -5.00 12.10 -10.66
N HIS A 165 -4.52 11.70 -11.84
CA HIS A 165 -3.10 11.67 -12.18
C HIS A 165 -2.38 13.02 -12.06
N ASP A 166 -3.12 14.12 -12.24
CA ASP A 166 -2.62 15.50 -12.12
C ASP A 166 -2.77 16.08 -10.70
N GLY A 167 -3.21 15.26 -9.73
CA GLY A 167 -3.47 15.66 -8.36
C GLY A 167 -4.80 16.39 -8.15
N SER A 168 -5.58 16.63 -9.21
CA SER A 168 -6.94 17.15 -9.10
C SER A 168 -7.89 16.09 -8.51
N ILE A 169 -9.11 16.50 -8.17
CA ILE A 169 -10.15 15.55 -7.71
C ILE A 169 -10.66 14.79 -8.92
N PHE A 170 -10.77 13.47 -8.82
CA PHE A 170 -11.43 12.67 -9.83
C PHE A 170 -12.92 13.05 -9.93
N GLU A 171 -13.31 13.75 -10.99
CA GLU A 171 -14.62 14.39 -11.13
C GLU A 171 -15.83 13.48 -10.86
N PRO A 172 -15.88 12.21 -11.34
CA PRO A 172 -16.96 11.27 -11.05
C PRO A 172 -17.17 10.98 -9.56
N LEU A 173 -16.21 11.29 -8.69
CA LEU A 173 -16.37 11.17 -7.24
C LEU A 173 -17.15 12.32 -6.60
N LEU A 174 -17.28 13.47 -7.27
CA LEU A 174 -17.87 14.67 -6.67
C LEU A 174 -19.27 14.45 -6.06
N PRO A 175 -20.21 13.72 -6.69
CA PRO A 175 -21.51 13.45 -6.09
C PRO A 175 -21.39 12.69 -4.76
N TYR A 176 -20.52 11.68 -4.71
CA TYR A 176 -20.29 10.87 -3.51
C TYR A 176 -19.60 11.66 -2.41
N LEU A 177 -18.61 12.49 -2.74
CA LEU A 177 -17.91 13.34 -1.77
C LEU A 177 -18.85 14.40 -1.15
N LYS A 178 -19.79 14.94 -1.94
CA LYS A 178 -20.84 15.83 -1.42
C LYS A 178 -21.75 15.11 -0.43
N ALA A 179 -22.28 13.94 -0.81
CA ALA A 179 -23.09 13.12 0.08
C ALA A 179 -22.34 12.67 1.35
N LEU A 180 -21.04 12.39 1.22
CA LEU A 180 -20.18 12.07 2.35
C LEU A 180 -20.01 13.27 3.29
N LYS A 181 -19.80 14.48 2.75
CA LYS A 181 -19.67 15.72 3.53
C LYS A 181 -20.97 16.12 4.23
N GLU A 182 -22.12 15.83 3.62
CA GLU A 182 -23.43 16.01 4.25
C GLU A 182 -23.64 15.06 5.44
N LYS A 183 -23.23 13.79 5.29
CA LYS A 183 -23.27 12.79 6.37
C LYS A 183 -22.21 13.03 7.46
N GLU A 184 -21.05 13.54 7.08
CA GLU A 184 -19.93 13.86 7.97
C GLU A 184 -19.37 15.26 7.71
N PRO A 185 -19.90 16.30 8.39
CA PRO A 185 -19.44 17.67 8.19
C PRO A 185 -17.96 17.88 8.49
N GLN A 186 -17.39 17.09 9.40
CA GLN A 186 -15.98 17.16 9.81
C GLN A 186 -15.02 16.49 8.82
N PHE A 187 -15.52 15.69 7.86
CA PHE A 187 -14.68 14.99 6.90
C PHE A 187 -13.85 15.96 6.05
N GLN A 188 -12.56 15.65 5.86
CA GLN A 188 -11.66 16.40 5.00
C GLN A 188 -10.80 15.43 4.19
N LEU A 189 -10.54 15.78 2.93
CA LEU A 189 -9.63 15.04 2.08
C LEU A 189 -8.20 15.21 2.58
N GLN A 190 -7.47 14.11 2.72
CA GLN A 190 -6.09 14.14 3.18
C GLN A 190 -5.15 14.34 2.00
N HIS A 191 -4.44 15.47 1.99
CA HIS A 191 -3.61 15.84 0.84
C HIS A 191 -2.19 15.27 0.85
N SER A 192 -1.72 14.77 1.98
CA SER A 192 -0.42 14.15 2.14
C SER A 192 -0.45 13.22 3.35
N PRO A 193 0.44 12.21 3.39
CA PRO A 193 0.69 11.48 4.63
C PRO A 193 1.06 12.44 5.76
N GLN A 194 0.63 12.13 6.98
CA GLN A 194 0.86 13.00 8.14
C GLN A 194 2.31 12.91 8.63
N TYR A 195 2.99 11.79 8.36
CA TYR A 195 4.35 11.50 8.81
C TYR A 195 5.39 11.80 7.72
N ARG A 196 5.36 13.03 7.16
CA ARG A 196 6.57 13.56 6.52
C ARG A 196 7.60 13.81 7.62
N GLY A 197 8.34 12.76 7.99
CA GLY A 197 9.45 12.82 8.91
C GLY A 197 10.36 13.98 8.53
N LYS A 198 10.53 14.93 9.45
CA LYS A 198 11.59 15.93 9.40
C LYS A 198 12.92 15.20 9.58
N GLY A 199 13.42 14.60 8.51
CA GLY A 199 14.73 14.01 8.45
C GLY A 199 15.22 14.15 7.02
N GLU A 200 15.99 15.19 6.74
CA GLU A 200 16.75 15.25 5.50
C GLU A 200 17.62 13.98 5.43
N PRO A 201 17.69 13.28 4.28
CA PRO A 201 18.63 12.19 4.12
C PRO A 201 20.03 12.78 4.10
N ARG A 202 20.70 12.80 5.25
CA ARG A 202 22.16 13.01 5.30
C ARG A 202 22.79 11.82 4.60
N GLN A 203 23.26 12.05 3.37
CA GLN A 203 24.16 11.12 2.68
C GLN A 203 25.36 10.85 3.59
N LEU A 204 25.54 9.60 4.01
CA LEU A 204 26.74 9.13 4.67
C LEU A 204 27.45 8.13 3.74
N GLN A 205 28.60 8.56 3.23
CA GLN A 205 29.57 7.71 2.57
C GLN A 205 30.06 6.65 3.58
N GLY A 206 29.85 5.36 3.28
CA GLY A 206 30.45 4.25 4.05
C GLY A 206 29.50 3.13 4.48
N GLY A 207 28.18 3.27 4.29
CA GLY A 207 27.21 2.17 4.11
C GLY A 207 26.98 1.15 5.24
N ARG A 208 27.73 1.18 6.35
CA ARG A 208 27.60 0.22 7.45
C ARG A 208 27.44 0.93 8.78
N LEU A 209 26.32 0.71 9.44
CA LEU A 209 25.99 1.33 10.72
C LEU A 209 25.84 0.26 11.78
N LEU A 210 26.76 0.32 12.74
CA LEU A 210 26.92 -0.66 13.80
C LEU A 210 26.59 -0.01 15.13
N TYR A 211 25.60 -0.56 15.82
CA TYR A 211 25.11 -0.07 17.09
C TYR A 211 25.44 -1.04 18.22
N ASN A 212 25.88 -0.52 19.35
CA ASN A 212 26.08 -1.32 20.56
C ASN A 212 24.80 -1.28 21.39
N LEU A 213 24.04 -2.38 21.35
CA LEU A 213 22.75 -2.48 22.01
C LEU A 213 22.79 -3.56 23.10
N ARG A 214 21.75 -3.56 23.92
CA ARG A 214 21.45 -4.66 24.84
C ARG A 214 20.23 -5.41 24.34
N TYR A 215 20.40 -6.68 23.99
CA TYR A 215 19.29 -7.57 23.68
C TYR A 215 18.59 -7.97 24.98
N LEU A 216 17.31 -7.64 25.08
CA LEU A 216 16.50 -7.87 26.29
C LEU A 216 15.75 -9.20 26.24
N GLY A 217 15.55 -9.74 25.03
CA GLY A 217 14.91 -11.04 24.81
C GLY A 217 13.90 -11.00 23.67
N GLN A 218 13.18 -12.11 23.52
CA GLN A 218 12.11 -12.26 22.55
C GLN A 218 10.87 -12.93 23.16
N THR A 219 9.73 -12.68 22.53
CA THR A 219 8.48 -13.39 22.83
C THR A 219 7.71 -13.66 21.54
N SER A 220 6.95 -14.76 21.50
CA SER A 220 6.04 -15.02 20.39
C SER A 220 4.79 -14.16 20.54
N VAL A 221 4.38 -13.48 19.46
CA VAL A 221 3.20 -12.59 19.42
C VAL A 221 2.04 -13.20 18.62
N GLY A 222 2.15 -14.49 18.27
CA GLY A 222 1.11 -15.22 17.56
C GLY A 222 1.01 -14.81 16.09
N THR A 223 -0.20 -14.64 15.56
CA THR A 223 -0.45 -14.37 14.13
C THR A 223 -0.51 -12.89 13.77
N CYS A 224 -0.35 -11.98 14.73
CA CYS A 224 -0.39 -10.53 14.48
C CYS A 224 1.03 -9.96 14.39
N GLY A 225 1.34 -9.25 13.31
CA GLY A 225 2.65 -8.65 13.03
C GLY A 225 2.66 -7.12 12.97
N GLY A 226 1.55 -6.44 13.28
CA GLY A 226 1.44 -4.97 13.28
C GLY A 226 2.07 -4.31 14.51
N LYS A 227 2.24 -2.97 14.51
CA LYS A 227 2.92 -2.24 15.62
C LYS A 227 2.21 -2.35 16.96
N GLU A 228 0.89 -2.58 16.97
CA GLU A 228 0.09 -2.68 18.19
C GLU A 228 0.48 -3.85 19.09
N VAL A 229 1.17 -4.87 18.56
CA VAL A 229 1.66 -5.99 19.38
C VAL A 229 2.84 -5.60 20.26
N LEU A 230 3.55 -4.52 19.92
CA LEU A 230 4.74 -4.08 20.64
C LEU A 230 4.40 -3.55 22.05
N GLU A 231 3.20 -2.99 22.24
CA GLU A 231 2.74 -2.50 23.55
C GLU A 231 2.60 -3.61 24.58
N GLU A 232 2.20 -4.82 24.16
CA GLU A 232 2.09 -5.99 25.04
C GLU A 232 3.39 -6.81 25.08
N ALA A 233 4.09 -6.91 23.95
CA ALA A 233 5.27 -7.76 23.84
C ALA A 233 6.49 -7.20 24.59
N ILE A 234 6.71 -5.88 24.56
CA ILE A 234 7.87 -5.28 25.23
C ILE A 234 7.80 -5.49 26.76
N PRO A 235 6.68 -5.16 27.45
CA PRO A 235 6.54 -5.46 28.88
C PRO A 235 6.71 -6.95 29.19
N ALA A 236 6.12 -7.85 28.39
CA ALA A 236 6.21 -9.28 28.61
C ALA A 236 7.66 -9.83 28.55
N VAL A 237 8.52 -9.24 27.71
CA VAL A 237 9.95 -9.58 27.67
C VAL A 237 10.68 -9.01 28.89
N LEU A 238 10.37 -7.78 29.28
CA LEU A 238 11.00 -7.12 30.44
C LEU A 238 10.65 -7.81 31.77
N GLU A 239 9.42 -8.31 31.91
CA GLU A 239 8.97 -9.03 33.12
C GLU A 239 9.68 -10.37 33.32
N ARG A 240 10.19 -11.00 32.26
CA ARG A 240 10.95 -12.24 32.34
C ARG A 240 12.34 -12.05 32.98
N ASP A 241 12.78 -10.80 33.13
CA ASP A 241 14.05 -10.39 33.75
C ASP A 241 15.25 -11.26 33.33
N LEU A 242 15.32 -11.55 32.02
CA LEU A 242 16.45 -12.26 31.46
C LEU A 242 17.67 -11.33 31.46
N ALA A 243 18.83 -11.88 31.78
CA ALA A 243 20.08 -11.12 31.77
C ALA A 243 20.32 -10.52 30.39
N ALA A 244 20.26 -9.20 30.30
CA ALA A 244 20.42 -8.48 29.04
C ALA A 244 21.81 -8.76 28.44
N GLN A 245 21.84 -9.15 27.17
CA GLN A 245 23.07 -9.53 26.47
C GLN A 245 23.59 -8.36 25.64
N GLU A 246 24.87 -8.01 25.77
CA GLU A 246 25.48 -6.99 24.90
C GLU A 246 25.61 -7.53 23.47
N VAL A 247 25.01 -6.83 22.52
CA VAL A 247 24.97 -7.21 21.12
C VAL A 247 25.45 -6.08 20.21
N LEU A 248 26.07 -6.47 19.11
CA LEU A 248 26.38 -5.61 17.99
C LEU A 248 25.26 -5.75 16.96
N PHE A 249 24.61 -4.64 16.66
CA PHE A 249 23.46 -4.55 15.78
C PHE A 249 23.87 -3.85 14.48
N ASP A 250 23.96 -4.62 13.40
CA ASP A 250 24.43 -4.18 12.08
C ASP A 250 23.24 -3.92 11.16
N VAL A 251 22.98 -2.65 10.88
CA VAL A 251 21.92 -2.21 9.96
C VAL A 251 22.54 -2.09 8.56
N LYS A 252 22.21 -3.02 7.67
CA LYS A 252 22.68 -3.04 6.28
C LYS A 252 21.59 -2.57 5.32
N GLU A 253 21.89 -2.53 4.03
CA GLU A 253 20.95 -2.10 2.99
C GLU A 253 19.73 -3.03 2.80
N ALA A 254 19.86 -4.33 3.09
CA ALA A 254 18.80 -5.32 2.82
C ALA A 254 18.41 -6.18 4.05
N GLU A 255 19.13 -6.02 5.16
CA GLU A 255 18.99 -6.90 6.32
C GLU A 255 19.53 -6.25 7.59
N VAL A 256 19.09 -6.82 8.71
CA VAL A 256 19.64 -6.58 10.04
C VAL A 256 20.39 -7.84 10.50
N LEU A 257 21.59 -7.66 11.04
CA LEU A 257 22.32 -8.72 11.75
C LEU A 257 22.50 -8.36 13.21
N VAL A 258 22.31 -9.35 14.07
CA VAL A 258 22.56 -9.23 15.52
C VAL A 258 23.63 -10.23 15.91
N GLN A 259 24.72 -9.74 16.50
CA GLN A 259 25.86 -10.55 16.93
C GLN A 259 26.11 -10.34 18.41
N GLU A 260 26.45 -11.40 19.14
CA GLU A 260 26.91 -11.28 20.52
C GLU A 260 28.27 -10.59 20.55
N LYS A 261 28.40 -9.53 21.37
CA LYS A 261 29.62 -8.71 21.40
C LYS A 261 30.84 -9.45 21.96
N ALA A 262 30.63 -10.31 22.96
CA ALA A 262 31.71 -11.05 23.62
C ALA A 262 32.33 -12.15 22.72
N SER A 263 31.49 -12.86 21.96
CA SER A 263 31.90 -14.03 21.18
C SER A 263 31.95 -13.78 19.67
N SER A 264 31.41 -12.64 19.21
CA SER A 264 31.12 -12.36 17.78
C SER A 264 30.23 -13.43 17.12
N LYS A 265 29.49 -14.22 17.91
CA LYS A 265 28.55 -15.23 17.41
C LYS A 265 27.33 -14.53 16.84
N LEU A 266 26.94 -14.88 15.61
CA LEU A 266 25.69 -14.43 15.01
C LEU A 266 24.50 -15.01 15.79
N LEU A 267 23.68 -14.15 16.37
CA LEU A 267 22.46 -14.52 17.09
C LEU A 267 21.31 -14.67 16.09
N CYS A 268 21.11 -13.67 15.23
CA CYS A 268 20.09 -13.72 14.20
C CYS A 268 20.42 -12.83 12.99
N ARG A 269 19.74 -13.14 11.88
CA ARG A 269 19.81 -12.43 10.61
C ARG A 269 18.40 -12.31 10.07
N HIS A 270 17.94 -11.07 9.87
CA HIS A 270 16.59 -10.78 9.42
C HIS A 270 16.64 -9.88 8.18
N PRO A 271 16.36 -10.40 6.98
CA PRO A 271 16.10 -9.57 5.81
C PRO A 271 14.93 -8.61 6.07
N TYR A 272 14.95 -7.39 5.52
CA TYR A 272 13.84 -6.45 5.73
C TYR A 272 12.46 -7.00 5.37
N PRO A 273 12.27 -7.79 4.29
CA PRO A 273 10.97 -8.40 3.98
C PRO A 273 10.45 -9.39 5.05
N SER A 274 11.31 -9.84 5.97
CA SER A 274 10.91 -10.72 7.08
C SER A 274 10.49 -9.95 8.33
N ILE A 275 10.75 -8.63 8.39
CA ILE A 275 10.39 -7.74 9.49
C ILE A 275 9.00 -7.19 9.20
N SER A 276 8.02 -7.49 10.07
CA SER A 276 6.63 -7.08 9.86
C SER A 276 6.32 -5.69 10.41
N CYS A 277 6.96 -5.30 11.51
CA CYS A 277 6.82 -3.98 12.09
C CYS A 277 8.05 -3.65 12.96
N VAL A 278 8.29 -2.36 13.17
CA VAL A 278 9.31 -1.83 14.09
C VAL A 278 8.74 -0.65 14.87
N GLY A 279 9.07 -0.54 16.14
CA GLY A 279 8.55 0.53 16.99
C GLY A 279 9.31 0.72 18.29
N ARG A 280 9.01 1.83 18.95
CA ARG A 280 9.58 2.25 20.22
C ARG A 280 8.61 1.94 21.36
N CYS A 281 9.17 1.70 22.53
CA CYS A 281 8.41 1.62 23.77
C CYS A 281 7.93 3.01 24.25
N THR A 282 6.65 3.14 24.59
CA THR A 282 5.99 4.44 24.90
C THR A 282 6.53 5.12 26.16
N TRP A 283 6.80 4.35 27.21
CA TRP A 283 7.32 4.85 28.49
C TRP A 283 8.85 4.90 28.61
N SER A 284 9.59 4.34 27.64
CA SER A 284 11.05 4.28 27.67
C SER A 284 11.59 4.48 26.26
N PRO A 285 12.03 5.70 25.90
CA PRO A 285 12.44 6.02 24.54
C PRO A 285 13.76 5.34 24.12
N ARG A 286 14.44 4.66 25.06
CA ARG A 286 15.66 3.89 24.83
C ARG A 286 15.38 2.43 24.49
N ILE A 287 14.13 2.00 24.50
CA ILE A 287 13.75 0.62 24.18
C ILE A 287 12.97 0.62 22.87
N PHE A 288 13.39 -0.26 21.96
CA PHE A 288 12.69 -0.50 20.71
C PHE A 288 12.56 -2.00 20.48
N ALA A 289 11.63 -2.37 19.61
CA ALA A 289 11.42 -3.75 19.22
C ALA A 289 10.96 -3.83 17.77
N PHE A 290 11.18 -4.99 17.16
CA PHE A 290 10.63 -5.31 15.85
C PHE A 290 10.12 -6.74 15.83
N CYS A 291 9.11 -6.97 15.01
CA CYS A 291 8.50 -8.28 14.82
C CYS A 291 9.04 -8.94 13.55
N VAL A 292 9.30 -10.24 13.62
CA VAL A 292 9.78 -11.06 12.50
C VAL A 292 8.97 -12.33 12.36
N VAL A 293 8.89 -12.87 11.14
CA VAL A 293 8.22 -14.15 10.90
C VAL A 293 9.05 -15.31 11.50
N SER A 294 8.46 -16.08 12.42
CA SER A 294 9.13 -17.16 13.17
C SER A 294 9.14 -18.50 12.41
N SER A 295 8.07 -18.81 11.67
CA SER A 295 7.96 -20.03 10.86
C SER A 295 7.17 -19.79 9.56
N PRO A 296 7.82 -19.74 8.39
CA PRO A 296 7.13 -19.57 7.11
C PRO A 296 6.35 -20.81 6.63
N GLU A 297 6.47 -21.98 7.28
CA GLU A 297 5.99 -23.28 6.75
C GLU A 297 4.89 -23.97 7.58
N SER A 298 4.26 -23.30 8.56
CA SER A 298 3.16 -23.91 9.33
C SER A 298 1.83 -23.91 8.54
N PRO A 299 1.06 -25.02 8.56
CA PRO A 299 -0.23 -25.12 7.86
C PRO A 299 -1.32 -24.16 8.39
N ASP A 300 -1.14 -23.61 9.59
CA ASP A 300 -2.09 -22.69 10.26
C ASP A 300 -1.74 -21.19 10.09
N GLY A 301 -0.79 -20.85 9.21
CA GLY A 301 -0.37 -19.46 8.93
C GLY A 301 0.94 -19.06 9.62
N SER A 302 1.46 -17.90 9.22
CA SER A 302 2.73 -17.35 9.71
C SER A 302 2.59 -16.83 11.14
N THR A 303 3.43 -17.31 12.06
CA THR A 303 3.59 -16.72 13.40
C THR A 303 4.71 -15.70 13.42
N PHE A 304 4.62 -14.74 14.34
CA PHE A 304 5.60 -13.68 14.51
C PHE A 304 6.23 -13.74 15.91
N ASP A 305 7.52 -13.40 15.96
CA ASP A 305 8.29 -13.20 17.19
C ASP A 305 8.68 -11.73 17.30
N CYS A 306 8.53 -11.16 18.49
CA CYS A 306 8.96 -9.79 18.80
C CYS A 306 10.31 -9.84 19.51
N LEU A 307 11.32 -9.18 18.94
CA LEU A 307 12.67 -9.05 19.50
C LEU A 307 12.83 -7.66 20.10
N VAL A 308 13.28 -7.59 21.36
CA VAL A 308 13.35 -6.34 22.13
C VAL A 308 14.80 -5.95 22.42
N PHE A 309 15.13 -4.69 22.19
CA PHE A 309 16.48 -4.13 22.35
C PHE A 309 16.44 -2.83 23.15
N ALA A 310 17.50 -2.59 23.92
CA ALA A 310 17.75 -1.32 24.58
C ALA A 310 19.01 -0.65 24.00
N SER A 311 18.84 0.62 23.64
CA SER A 311 19.90 1.52 23.21
C SER A 311 20.48 2.33 24.37
N SER A 312 21.67 2.90 24.16
CA SER A 312 22.30 3.86 25.06
C SER A 312 21.64 5.25 25.04
N SER A 313 21.00 5.63 23.93
CA SER A 313 20.40 6.96 23.74
C SER A 313 19.08 6.89 22.97
N GLU A 314 18.21 7.88 23.18
CA GLU A 314 16.95 7.99 22.42
C GLU A 314 17.19 8.28 20.93
N GLN A 315 18.19 9.10 20.63
CA GLN A 315 18.54 9.45 19.24
C GLN A 315 18.96 8.22 18.44
N GLU A 316 19.73 7.31 19.06
CA GLU A 316 20.15 6.05 18.43
C GLU A 316 18.94 5.13 18.16
N CYS A 317 17.97 5.03 19.08
CA CYS A 317 16.71 4.32 18.82
C CYS A 317 15.95 4.90 17.63
N GLU A 318 15.77 6.23 17.57
CA GLU A 318 15.04 6.88 16.46
C GLU A 318 15.74 6.65 15.12
N GLU A 319 17.06 6.71 15.10
CA GLU A 319 17.86 6.47 13.90
C GLU A 319 17.74 5.01 13.40
N ILE A 320 17.74 4.04 14.31
CA ILE A 320 17.58 2.62 13.97
C ILE A 320 16.17 2.34 13.44
N ILE A 321 15.14 2.82 14.16
CA ILE A 321 13.74 2.64 13.76
C ILE A 321 13.50 3.24 12.38
N GLY A 322 13.98 4.46 12.12
CA GLY A 322 13.82 5.14 10.84
C GLY A 322 14.58 4.51 9.67
N ARG A 323 15.46 3.54 9.91
CA ARG A 323 16.14 2.76 8.85
C ARG A 323 15.54 1.39 8.60
N ILE A 324 14.87 0.83 9.61
CA ILE A 324 14.19 -0.47 9.49
C ILE A 324 12.78 -0.27 8.92
N ALA A 325 12.12 0.84 9.25
CA ALA A 325 10.82 1.24 8.71
C ALA A 325 10.93 1.69 7.25
#